data_AF-A0AB35YEE1-F1
#
_entry.id   AF-A0AB35YEE1-F1
#
_cell.length_a   1.000
_cell.length_b   1.000
_cell.length_c   1.000
_cell.angle_alpha   90.00
_cell.angle_beta   90.00
_cell.angle_gamma   90.00
#
_symmetry.space_group_name_H-M   'P 1'
#
loop_
_entity.id
_entity.type
_entity.pdbx_description
1 polymer ?
#
loop_
_entity_poly.entity_id
_entity_poly.type
_entity_poly.pdbx_seq_one_letter_code
_entity_poly.pdbx_strand_id
1 'polypeptide(L)'
;MVEFKDNVEISFGTNSSQFDYIKENIKELVEKFNFNHQQISKILDLPMNDLENLMNNKGNISNEQFEKIENKITMLNFGFESFNAKERTTILLNDLITNYMLSIESLSKIIHVEEQELIDFRQKQLIDKDIELKICVNVIMLHFILHS
;
A
#
# COMPACT_ATOMS: atom_id res chain seq x y z
N MET A 1 44.89 -7.00 -11.11
CA MET A 1 43.87 -5.94 -10.99
C MET A 1 43.19 -5.83 -12.34
N VAL A 2 41.98 -6.37 -12.47
CA VAL A 2 41.18 -6.26 -13.68
C VAL A 2 40.10 -5.22 -13.35
N GLU A 3 40.20 -4.05 -13.97
CA GLU A 3 39.13 -3.06 -13.96
C GLU A 3 38.01 -3.58 -14.87
N PHE A 4 36.87 -3.92 -14.27
CA PHE A 4 35.62 -4.06 -15.01
C PHE A 4 34.93 -2.70 -15.05
N LYS A 5 35.21 -1.94 -16.10
CA LYS A 5 34.28 -0.92 -16.62
C LYS A 5 33.74 -1.48 -17.92
N ASP A 6 32.44 -1.78 -17.91
CA ASP A 6 31.49 -1.12 -18.78
C ASP A 6 30.10 -1.55 -18.33
N ASN A 7 29.42 -0.62 -17.64
CA ASN A 7 28.00 -0.72 -17.40
C ASN A 7 27.32 -0.73 -18.77
N VAL A 8 26.91 -1.91 -19.21
CA VAL A 8 25.99 -2.03 -20.33
C VAL A 8 24.66 -1.46 -19.86
N GLU A 9 24.39 -0.20 -20.20
CA GLU A 9 23.02 0.32 -20.16
C GLU A 9 22.21 -0.47 -21.19
N ILE A 10 21.51 -1.49 -20.71
CA ILE A 10 20.50 -2.17 -21.50
C ILE A 10 19.27 -1.26 -21.48
N SER A 11 19.16 -0.35 -22.44
CA SER A 11 17.89 0.32 -22.72
C SER A 11 16.97 -0.71 -23.39
N PHE A 12 16.22 -1.45 -22.60
CA PHE A 12 15.04 -2.10 -23.15
C PHE A 12 14.08 -0.99 -23.60
N GLY A 13 13.36 -1.19 -24.71
CA GLY A 13 12.24 -0.33 -25.11
C GLY A 13 11.05 -0.46 -24.16
N THR A 14 11.28 -0.31 -22.85
CA THR A 14 10.38 -0.70 -21.74
C THR A 14 9.27 0.27 -21.44
N ASN A 15 9.43 1.55 -21.80
CA ASN A 15 8.44 2.54 -21.39
C ASN A 15 7.09 2.27 -22.07
N SER A 16 7.04 1.98 -23.38
CA SER A 16 5.76 1.73 -24.05
C SER A 16 5.02 0.52 -23.47
N SER A 17 5.74 -0.57 -23.14
CA SER A 17 5.12 -1.76 -22.55
C SER A 17 4.58 -1.51 -21.13
N GLN A 18 5.24 -0.65 -20.35
CA GLN A 18 4.78 -0.26 -19.02
C GLN A 18 3.54 0.65 -19.07
N PHE A 19 3.54 1.64 -19.96
CA PHE A 19 2.38 2.52 -20.17
C PHE A 19 1.16 1.73 -20.65
N ASP A 20 1.36 0.85 -21.64
CA ASP A 20 0.27 0.02 -22.16
C ASP A 20 -0.26 -0.93 -21.08
N TYR A 21 0.62 -1.54 -20.28
CA TYR A 21 0.23 -2.38 -19.14
C TYR A 21 -0.63 -1.61 -18.11
N ILE A 22 -0.15 -0.46 -17.61
CA ILE A 22 -0.92 0.33 -16.63
C ILE A 22 -2.26 0.76 -17.24
N LYS A 23 -2.26 1.23 -18.49
CA LYS A 23 -3.46 1.72 -19.17
C LYS A 23 -4.53 0.65 -19.29
N GLU A 24 -4.16 -0.57 -19.69
CA GLU A 24 -5.13 -1.68 -19.75
C GLU A 24 -5.68 -1.99 -18.36
N ASN A 25 -4.84 -2.05 -17.33
CA ASN A 25 -5.31 -2.28 -15.96
C ASN A 25 -6.22 -1.14 -15.43
N ILE A 26 -5.95 0.11 -15.78
CA ILE A 26 -6.83 1.24 -15.42
C ILE A 26 -8.19 1.08 -16.10
N LYS A 27 -8.23 0.70 -17.39
CA LYS A 27 -9.50 0.44 -18.09
C LYS A 27 -10.28 -0.68 -17.42
N GLU A 28 -9.63 -1.79 -17.07
CA GLU A 28 -10.26 -2.89 -16.34
C GLU A 28 -10.87 -2.42 -15.01
N LEU A 29 -10.16 -1.58 -14.25
CA LEU A 29 -10.69 -1.01 -13.01
C LEU A 29 -11.90 -0.09 -13.25
N VAL A 30 -11.84 0.76 -14.28
CA VAL A 30 -12.94 1.63 -14.67
C VAL A 30 -14.17 0.82 -15.03
N GLU A 31 -14.02 -0.24 -15.81
CA GLU A 31 -15.13 -1.13 -16.21
C GLU A 31 -15.67 -1.92 -15.02
N LYS A 32 -14.79 -2.48 -14.18
CA LYS A 32 -15.16 -3.31 -13.04
C LYS A 32 -15.90 -2.54 -11.95
N PHE A 33 -15.47 -1.31 -11.66
CA PHE A 33 -15.98 -0.52 -10.53
C PHE A 33 -16.76 0.74 -10.94
N ASN A 34 -16.89 1.00 -12.25
CA ASN A 34 -17.54 2.19 -12.80
C ASN A 34 -16.93 3.51 -12.29
N PHE A 35 -15.59 3.56 -12.18
CA PHE A 35 -14.87 4.75 -11.75
C PHE A 35 -14.81 5.80 -12.86
N ASN A 36 -14.98 7.08 -12.51
CA ASN A 36 -14.70 8.18 -13.42
C ASN A 36 -13.24 8.66 -13.32
N HIS A 37 -12.79 9.47 -14.28
CA HIS A 37 -11.41 9.98 -14.32
C HIS A 37 -10.97 10.73 -13.06
N GLN A 38 -11.88 11.46 -12.39
CA GLN A 38 -11.56 12.15 -11.13
C GLN A 38 -11.29 11.16 -10.00
N GLN A 39 -12.08 10.09 -9.92
CA GLN A 39 -11.87 9.02 -8.94
C GLN A 39 -10.55 8.29 -9.20
N ILE A 40 -10.24 7.95 -10.46
CA ILE A 40 -8.97 7.30 -10.82
C ILE A 40 -7.77 8.19 -10.46
N SER A 41 -7.82 9.48 -10.79
CA SER A 41 -6.77 10.45 -10.44
C SER A 41 -6.50 10.46 -8.92
N LYS A 42 -7.56 10.45 -8.10
CA LYS A 42 -7.43 10.40 -6.64
C LYS A 42 -6.91 9.06 -6.13
N ILE A 43 -7.43 7.95 -6.65
CA ILE A 43 -7.01 6.60 -6.26
C ILE A 43 -5.52 6.41 -6.53
N LEU A 44 -5.08 6.73 -7.75
CA LEU A 44 -3.69 6.56 -8.16
C LEU A 44 -2.75 7.59 -7.55
N ASP A 45 -3.29 8.64 -6.92
CA ASP A 45 -2.53 9.81 -6.42
C ASP A 45 -1.70 10.44 -7.55
N LEU A 46 -2.38 10.62 -8.69
CA LEU A 46 -1.80 11.15 -9.92
C LEU A 46 -2.61 12.37 -10.34
N PRO A 47 -2.00 13.56 -10.51
CA PRO A 47 -2.70 14.74 -11.01
C PRO A 47 -3.44 14.45 -12.32
N MET A 48 -4.59 15.09 -12.53
CA MET A 48 -5.42 14.80 -13.71
C MET A 48 -4.66 14.95 -15.03
N ASN A 49 -3.81 15.98 -15.14
CA ASN A 49 -2.97 16.20 -16.32
C ASN A 49 -1.99 15.04 -16.55
N ASP A 50 -1.42 14.48 -15.48
CA ASP A 50 -0.49 13.36 -15.57
C ASP A 50 -1.21 12.06 -15.89
N LEU A 51 -2.44 11.88 -15.38
CA LEU A 51 -3.32 10.78 -15.76
C LEU A 51 -3.68 10.87 -17.26
N GLU A 52 -4.06 12.04 -17.76
CA GLU A 52 -4.34 12.25 -19.18
C GLU A 52 -3.10 11.98 -20.06
N ASN A 53 -1.93 12.44 -19.61
CA ASN A 53 -0.67 12.16 -20.29
C ASN A 53 -0.40 10.65 -20.35
N LEU A 54 -0.55 9.95 -19.22
CA LEU A 54 -0.41 8.50 -19.12
C LEU A 54 -1.36 7.78 -20.08
N MET A 55 -2.65 8.14 -20.10
CA MET A 55 -3.64 7.53 -20.98
C MET A 55 -3.38 7.79 -22.47
N ASN A 56 -2.65 8.87 -22.79
CA ASN A 56 -2.26 9.24 -24.15
C ASN A 56 -0.83 8.82 -24.51
N ASN A 57 -0.18 7.98 -23.69
CA ASN A 57 1.22 7.54 -23.87
C ASN A 57 2.19 8.73 -24.01
N LYS A 58 1.97 9.77 -23.19
CA LYS A 58 2.79 10.98 -23.10
C LYS A 58 3.43 11.09 -21.71
N GLY A 59 4.54 11.80 -21.64
CA GLY A 59 5.29 12.02 -20.40
C GLY A 59 6.18 10.83 -20.04
N ASN A 60 6.75 10.88 -18.83
CA ASN A 60 7.56 9.81 -18.25
C ASN A 60 7.03 9.51 -16.85
N ILE A 61 6.98 8.23 -16.51
CA ILE A 61 6.66 7.74 -15.16
C ILE A 61 7.97 7.18 -14.61
N SER A 62 8.35 7.57 -13.39
CA SER A 62 9.52 6.96 -12.74
C SER A 62 9.20 5.53 -12.31
N ASN A 63 10.22 4.67 -12.16
CA ASN A 63 10.01 3.30 -11.65
C ASN A 63 9.29 3.29 -10.29
N GLU A 64 9.60 4.24 -9.41
CA GLU A 64 8.92 4.38 -8.11
C GLU A 64 7.43 4.73 -8.27
N GLN A 65 7.09 5.64 -9.19
CA GLN A 65 5.69 5.97 -9.48
C GLN A 65 4.95 4.79 -10.12
N PHE A 66 5.62 4.07 -11.02
CA PHE A 66 5.10 2.86 -11.65
C PHE A 66 4.73 1.81 -10.58
N GLU A 67 5.67 1.49 -9.69
CA GLU A 67 5.45 0.52 -8.60
C GLU A 67 4.29 0.96 -7.68
N LYS A 68 4.18 2.24 -7.33
CA LYS A 68 3.07 2.75 -6.52
C LYS A 68 1.71 2.58 -7.21
N ILE A 69 1.64 2.87 -8.51
CA ILE A 69 0.42 2.72 -9.31
C ILE A 69 0.06 1.24 -9.44
N GLU A 70 1.02 0.39 -9.79
CA GLU A 70 0.83 -1.06 -9.95
C GLU A 70 0.33 -1.70 -8.65
N ASN A 71 0.92 -1.35 -7.51
CA ASN A 71 0.49 -1.87 -6.21
C ASN A 71 -0.96 -1.51 -5.89
N LYS A 72 -1.36 -0.25 -6.13
CA LYS A 72 -2.75 0.19 -5.93
C LYS A 72 -3.72 -0.55 -6.84
N ILE A 73 -3.38 -0.66 -8.12
CA ILE A 73 -4.18 -1.37 -9.13
C ILE A 73 -4.35 -2.84 -8.72
N THR A 74 -3.26 -3.51 -8.38
CA THR A 74 -3.25 -4.91 -7.95
C THR A 74 -4.17 -5.11 -6.74
N MET A 75 -4.04 -4.27 -5.71
CA MET A 75 -4.88 -4.38 -4.52
C MET A 75 -6.36 -4.12 -4.81
N LEU A 76 -6.71 -3.23 -5.74
CA LEU A 76 -8.10 -3.01 -6.14
C LEU A 76 -8.65 -4.17 -6.98
N ASN A 77 -7.82 -4.80 -7.80
CA ASN A 77 -8.25 -5.90 -8.66
C ASN A 77 -8.41 -7.21 -7.89
N PHE A 78 -7.46 -7.55 -7.01
CA PHE A 78 -7.45 -8.81 -6.27
C PHE A 78 -8.01 -8.69 -4.85
N GLY A 79 -8.32 -7.47 -4.41
CA GLY A 79 -8.79 -7.21 -3.07
C GLY A 79 -7.75 -7.61 -2.03
N PHE A 80 -8.23 -8.12 -0.91
CA PHE A 80 -7.39 -8.48 0.23
C PHE A 80 -7.66 -9.89 0.75
N GLU A 81 -8.17 -10.79 -0.10
CA GLU A 81 -8.61 -12.13 0.30
C GLU A 81 -7.50 -12.97 0.94
N SER A 82 -6.23 -12.71 0.60
CA SER A 82 -5.06 -13.41 1.11
C SER A 82 -4.66 -13.05 2.53
N PHE A 83 -5.24 -12.01 3.14
CA PHE A 83 -4.90 -11.56 4.49
C PHE A 83 -6.16 -11.35 5.31
N ASN A 84 -6.29 -11.96 6.48
CA ASN A 84 -7.37 -11.62 7.40
C ASN A 84 -7.10 -10.29 8.13
N ALA A 85 -8.13 -9.72 8.78
CA ALA A 85 -8.01 -8.42 9.44
C ALA A 85 -6.91 -8.39 10.53
N LYS A 86 -6.75 -9.50 11.26
CA LYS A 86 -5.73 -9.65 12.30
C LYS A 86 -4.33 -9.63 11.71
N GLU A 87 -4.10 -10.30 10.59
CA GLU A 87 -2.81 -10.31 9.87
C GLU A 87 -2.44 -8.93 9.36
N ARG A 88 -3.38 -8.24 8.70
CA ARG A 88 -3.16 -6.87 8.22
C ARG A 88 -2.82 -5.92 9.36
N THR A 89 -3.60 -5.97 10.44
CA THR A 89 -3.34 -5.18 11.64
C THR A 89 -2.00 -5.52 12.28
N THR A 90 -1.61 -6.80 12.30
CA THR A 90 -0.31 -7.22 12.86
C THR A 90 0.87 -6.62 12.09
N ILE A 91 0.75 -6.49 10.76
CA ILE A 91 1.77 -5.83 9.93
C ILE A 91 1.91 -4.36 10.34
N LEU A 92 0.80 -3.63 10.44
CA LEU A 92 0.79 -2.22 10.84
C LEU A 92 1.28 -2.03 12.28
N LEU A 93 0.90 -2.92 13.18
CA LEU A 93 1.37 -2.90 14.57
C LEU A 93 2.89 -3.08 14.66
N ASN A 94 3.45 -4.00 13.86
CA ASN A 94 4.89 -4.21 13.83
C ASN A 94 5.62 -2.99 13.25
N ASP A 95 5.08 -2.34 12.22
CA ASP A 95 5.61 -1.09 11.68
C ASP A 95 5.66 0.02 12.75
N LEU A 96 4.58 0.21 13.50
CA LEU A 96 4.53 1.16 14.63
C LEU A 96 5.58 0.86 15.71
N ILE A 97 5.87 -0.42 15.96
CA ILE A 97 6.88 -0.83 16.93
C ILE A 97 8.30 -0.62 16.39
N THR A 98 8.57 -1.00 15.14
CA THR A 98 9.94 -1.02 14.59
C THR A 98 10.36 0.32 14.02
N ASN A 99 9.49 0.97 13.25
CA ASN A 99 9.81 2.17 12.49
C ASN A 99 9.49 3.44 13.27
N TYR A 100 8.41 3.45 14.04
CA TYR A 100 8.06 4.56 14.95
C TYR A 100 8.61 4.37 16.37
N MET A 101 9.24 3.22 16.67
CA MET A 101 9.83 2.91 17.98
C MET A 101 8.85 3.01 19.16
N LEU A 102 7.56 2.79 18.93
CA LEU A 102 6.55 2.83 19.98
C LEU A 102 6.59 1.55 20.82
N SER A 103 6.67 1.70 22.15
CA SER A 103 6.57 0.55 23.06
C SER A 103 5.14 0.00 23.09
N ILE A 104 4.99 -1.28 23.47
CA ILE A 104 3.67 -1.90 23.68
C ILE A 104 2.86 -1.12 24.72
N GLU A 105 3.50 -0.70 25.81
CA GLU A 105 2.89 0.17 26.83
C GLU A 105 2.36 1.50 26.25
N SER A 106 3.12 2.14 25.35
CA SER A 106 2.69 3.40 24.73
C SER A 106 1.52 3.14 23.78
N LEU A 107 1.61 2.09 22.98
CA LEU A 107 0.57 1.69 22.04
C LEU A 107 -0.73 1.34 22.76
N SER A 108 -0.68 0.57 23.84
CA SER A 108 -1.86 0.16 24.61
C SER A 108 -2.62 1.38 25.16
N LYS A 109 -1.90 2.39 25.64
CA LYS A 109 -2.48 3.67 26.07
C LYS A 109 -3.11 4.45 24.91
N ILE A 110 -2.43 4.55 23.77
CA ILE A 110 -2.92 5.30 22.60
C ILE A 110 -4.19 4.65 22.02
N ILE A 111 -4.19 3.32 21.88
CA ILE A 111 -5.32 2.58 21.29
C ILE A 111 -6.37 2.17 22.34
N HIS A 112 -6.18 2.57 23.60
CA HIS A 112 -7.07 2.34 24.73
C HIS A 112 -7.41 0.87 24.99
N VAL A 113 -6.40 0.00 25.06
CA VAL A 113 -6.55 -1.43 25.44
C VAL A 113 -5.58 -1.76 26.56
N GLU A 114 -5.81 -2.87 27.28
CA GLU A 114 -4.84 -3.33 28.26
C GLU A 114 -3.56 -3.79 27.57
N GLU A 115 -2.41 -3.58 28.21
CA GLU A 115 -1.11 -3.96 27.62
C GLU A 115 -1.05 -5.46 27.32
N GLN A 116 -1.61 -6.29 28.21
CA GLN A 116 -1.66 -7.73 28.04
C GLN A 116 -2.53 -8.14 26.83
N GLU A 117 -3.66 -7.47 26.59
CA GLU A 117 -4.52 -7.74 25.43
C GLU A 117 -3.78 -7.51 24.11
N LEU A 118 -2.93 -6.47 24.06
CA LEU A 118 -2.10 -6.18 22.89
C LEU A 118 -0.97 -7.20 22.70
N ILE A 119 -0.38 -7.70 23.80
CA ILE A 119 0.60 -8.80 23.77
C ILE A 119 -0.05 -10.07 23.24
N ASP A 120 -1.23 -10.43 23.76
CA ASP A 120 -1.97 -11.63 23.39
C ASP A 120 -2.41 -11.57 21.92
N PHE A 121 -2.89 -10.41 21.46
CA PHE A 121 -3.19 -10.16 20.05
C PHE A 121 -1.98 -10.48 19.16
N ARG A 122 -0.81 -9.93 19.51
CA ARG A 122 0.44 -10.07 18.74
C ARG A 122 0.99 -11.49 18.74
N GLN A 123 0.79 -12.21 19.84
CA GLN A 123 1.16 -13.62 19.98
C GLN A 123 0.14 -14.58 19.35
N LYS A 124 -0.90 -14.06 18.67
CA LYS A 124 -1.99 -14.83 18.06
C LYS A 124 -2.76 -15.69 19.07
N GLN A 125 -2.80 -15.26 20.33
CA GLN A 125 -3.63 -15.92 21.34
C GLN A 125 -5.11 -15.60 21.12
N LEU A 126 -5.96 -16.42 21.75
CA LEU A 126 -7.41 -16.20 21.76
C LEU A 126 -7.71 -15.00 22.65
N ILE A 127 -8.38 -14.00 22.10
CA ILE A 127 -8.83 -12.80 22.81
C ILE A 127 -10.31 -12.59 22.53
N ASP A 128 -10.96 -11.77 23.36
CA ASP A 128 -12.33 -11.35 23.12
C ASP A 128 -12.46 -10.64 21.77
N LYS A 129 -13.58 -10.86 21.06
CA LYS A 129 -13.79 -10.32 19.72
C LYS A 129 -13.95 -8.80 19.71
N ASP A 130 -14.54 -8.21 20.73
CA ASP A 130 -14.70 -6.75 20.80
C ASP A 130 -13.35 -6.09 21.06
N ILE A 131 -12.49 -6.73 21.86
CA ILE A 131 -11.09 -6.32 22.05
C ILE A 131 -10.31 -6.47 20.74
N GLU A 132 -10.42 -7.61 20.05
CA GLU A 132 -9.75 -7.83 18.75
C GLU A 132 -10.14 -6.75 17.74
N LEU A 133 -11.43 -6.43 17.63
CA LEU A 133 -11.93 -5.40 16.74
C LEU A 133 -11.39 -4.02 17.13
N LYS A 134 -11.39 -3.70 18.42
CA LYS A 134 -10.86 -2.43 18.94
C LYS A 134 -9.38 -2.26 18.61
N ILE A 135 -8.56 -3.30 18.78
CA ILE A 135 -7.15 -3.31 18.39
C ILE A 135 -7.03 -3.08 16.87
N CYS A 136 -7.76 -3.84 16.07
CA CYS A 136 -7.72 -3.72 14.60
C CYS A 136 -8.00 -2.30 14.12
N VAL A 137 -9.13 -1.73 14.56
CA VAL A 137 -9.54 -0.38 14.13
C VAL A 137 -8.56 0.69 14.60
N ASN A 138 -8.16 0.67 15.88
CA ASN A 138 -7.34 1.74 16.44
C ASN A 138 -5.90 1.69 15.95
N VAL A 139 -5.33 0.50 15.70
CA VAL A 139 -4.01 0.36 15.08
C VAL A 139 -4.03 0.86 13.64
N ILE A 140 -5.04 0.50 12.84
CA ILE A 140 -5.19 1.02 11.47
C ILE A 140 -5.29 2.55 11.47
N MET A 141 -6.11 3.11 12.36
CA MET A 141 -6.28 4.57 12.47
C MET A 141 -5.00 5.27 12.91
N LEU A 142 -4.28 4.72 13.89
CA LEU A 142 -3.02 5.27 14.36
C LEU A 142 -1.96 5.27 13.27
N HIS A 143 -1.81 4.15 12.56
CA HIS A 143 -0.88 4.05 11.43
C HIS A 143 -1.24 5.05 10.32
N PHE A 144 -2.53 5.20 10.01
CA PHE A 144 -2.99 6.22 9.06
C PHE A 144 -2.57 7.64 9.49
N ILE A 145 -2.79 8.02 10.76
CA ILE A 145 -2.44 9.35 11.28
C ILE A 145 -0.93 9.61 11.20
N LEU A 146 -0.10 8.61 11.49
CA LEU A 146 1.36 8.79 11.56
C LEU A 146 2.07 8.68 10.20
N HIS A 147 1.44 8.06 9.21
CA HIS A 147 1.99 7.86 7.87
C HIS A 147 1.42 8.85 6.83
N SER A 148 0.50 9.74 7.26
CA SER A 148 -0.08 10.82 6.43
C SER A 148 0.84 12.03 6.31
#